data_AF-A0A495DJD2-F1
#
_entry.id   AF-A0A495DJD2-F1
#
_cell.length_a   1.000
_cell.length_b   1.000
_cell.length_c   1.000
_cell.angle_alpha   90.00
_cell.angle_beta   90.00
_cell.angle_gamma   90.00
#
_symmetry.space_group_name_H-M   'P 1'
#
loop_
_entity.id
_entity.type
_entity.pdbx_description
1 polymer ?
#
loop_
_entity_poly.entity_id
_entity_poly.type
_entity_poly.pdbx_seq_one_letter_code
_entity_poly.pdbx_strand_id
1 'polypeptide(L)' 'MKTTAIILGGALAVSLLAVNCPQSVRTAVTERTQIPDHVYEEAERQLDVFVSWARNDANVPQMAPRELPAS' A
#
# COMPACT_ATOMS: atom_id res chain seq x y z
N MET A 1 14.73 29.25 10.95
CA MET A 1 13.61 29.40 11.91
C MET A 1 12.22 29.26 11.25
N LYS A 2 12.03 29.55 9.95
CA LYS A 2 10.72 29.38 9.27
C LYS A 2 10.32 27.92 9.00
N THR A 3 11.28 27.04 8.67
CA THR A 3 11.03 25.62 8.38
C THR A 3 10.58 24.81 9.59
N THR A 4 11.12 25.12 10.77
CA THR A 4 10.77 24.43 12.02
C THR A 4 9.32 24.68 12.44
N ALA A 5 8.79 25.89 12.18
CA ALA A 5 7.41 26.25 12.48
C ALA A 5 6.39 25.54 11.55
N ILE A 6 6.77 25.28 10.30
CA ILE A 6 5.90 24.60 9.32
C ILE A 6 5.76 23.11 9.69
N ILE A 7 6.86 22.47 10.09
CA ILE A 7 6.85 21.05 10.50
C ILE A 7 6.01 20.88 11.79
N LEU A 8 6.15 21.80 12.75
CA LEU A 8 5.40 21.74 14.00
C LEU A 8 3.89 22.00 13.81
N GLY A 9 3.53 22.94 12.92
CA GLY A 9 2.14 23.22 12.58
C GLY A 9 1.45 22.06 11.84
N GLY A 10 2.15 21.39 10.93
CA GLY A 10 1.63 20.23 10.20
C GLY A 10 1.37 19.02 11.11
N ALA A 11 2.30 18.72 12.02
CA ALA A 11 2.13 17.62 12.97
C ALA A 11 0.94 17.85 13.92
N LEU A 12 0.73 19.08 14.39
CA LEU A 12 -0.42 19.43 15.24
C LEU A 12 -1.76 19.29 14.51
N ALA A 13 -1.83 19.65 13.22
CA ALA A 13 -3.05 19.52 12.42
C ALA A 13 -3.45 18.06 12.18
N VAL A 14 -2.49 17.17 11.90
CA VAL A 14 -2.74 15.72 11.75
C VAL A 14 -3.16 15.09 13.08
N SER A 15 -2.56 15.53 14.18
CA SER A 15 -2.90 15.09 15.54
C SER A 15 -4.34 15.48 15.91
N LEU A 16 -4.74 16.72 15.62
CA LEU A 16 -6.09 17.22 15.89
C LEU A 16 -7.17 16.49 15.09
N LEU A 17 -6.90 16.18 13.82
CA LEU A 17 -7.81 15.38 12.98
C LEU A 17 -7.93 13.93 13.48
N ALA A 18 -6.85 13.34 13.98
CA ALA A 18 -6.86 11.99 14.55
C ALA A 18 -7.60 11.91 15.90
N VAL A 19 -7.58 12.98 16.70
CA VAL A 19 -8.25 13.05 18.01
C VAL A 19 -9.75 13.39 17.88
N ASN A 20 -10.14 14.18 16.88
CA ASN A 20 -11.56 14.53 16.63
C ASN A 20 -12.31 13.53 15.72
N CYS A 21 -11.63 12.54 15.14
CA CYS A 21 -12.30 11.47 14.43
C CYS A 21 -13.01 10.55 15.45
N PRO A 22 -14.35 10.36 15.34
CA PRO A 22 -15.08 9.46 16.22
C PRO A 22 -14.46 8.06 16.19
N GLN A 23 -14.40 7.39 17.34
CA GLN A 23 -13.80 6.06 17.47
C GLN A 23 -14.41 5.07 16.46
N SER A 24 -15.72 5.14 16.22
CA SER A 24 -16.41 4.32 15.22
C SER A 24 -15.89 4.51 13.80
N VAL A 25 -15.53 5.73 13.41
CA VAL A 25 -14.95 6.03 12.09
C VAL A 25 -13.53 5.48 12.01
N ARG A 26 -12.74 5.62 13.08
CA ARG A 26 -11.39 5.04 13.13
C ARG A 26 -11.43 3.53 13.01
N THR A 27 -12.31 2.85 13.76
CA THR A 27 -12.48 1.40 13.70
C THR A 27 -12.94 0.95 12.30
N ALA A 28 -13.95 1.61 11.73
CA ALA A 28 -14.45 1.29 10.40
C ALA A 28 -13.40 1.51 9.29
N VAL A 29 -12.57 2.55 9.42
CA VAL A 29 -11.43 2.76 8.52
C VAL A 29 -10.42 1.65 8.71
N THR A 30 -9.96 1.38 9.94
CA THR A 30 -8.99 0.31 10.21
C THR A 30 -9.45 -1.04 9.67
N GLU A 31 -10.70 -1.44 9.92
CA GLU A 31 -11.28 -2.69 9.42
C GLU A 31 -11.33 -2.74 7.88
N ARG A 32 -11.61 -1.61 7.22
CA ARG A 32 -11.68 -1.55 5.75
C ARG A 32 -10.31 -1.39 5.07
N THR A 33 -9.34 -0.82 5.77
CA THR A 33 -7.98 -0.59 5.27
C THR A 33 -7.01 -1.71 5.64
N GLN A 34 -7.43 -2.64 6.50
CA GLN A 34 -6.67 -3.86 6.76
C GLN A 34 -6.60 -4.66 5.46
N ILE A 35 -5.44 -4.59 4.82
CA ILE A 35 -5.11 -5.44 3.69
C ILE A 35 -5.01 -6.87 4.27
N PRO A 36 -5.75 -7.85 3.73
CA PRO A 36 -5.67 -9.22 4.20
C PRO A 36 -4.25 -9.80 4.08
N ASP A 37 -3.83 -10.62 5.04
CA ASP A 37 -2.47 -11.18 5.10
C ASP A 37 -2.04 -11.90 3.81
N HIS A 38 -2.95 -12.66 3.20
CA HIS A 38 -2.70 -13.37 1.94
C HIS A 38 -2.33 -12.44 0.77
N VAL A 39 -2.76 -11.16 0.81
CA VAL A 39 -2.39 -10.17 -0.21
C VAL A 39 -0.94 -9.73 -0.03
N TYR A 40 -0.47 -9.62 1.21
CA TYR A 40 0.93 -9.34 1.50
C TYR A 40 1.83 -10.50 1.08
N GLU A 41 1.44 -11.74 1.41
CA GLU A 41 2.17 -12.94 1.00
C GLU A 41 2.28 -13.05 -0.53
N GLU A 42 1.19 -12.77 -1.24
CA GLU A 42 1.19 -12.78 -2.70
C GLU A 42 2.03 -11.63 -3.29
N ALA A 43 2.01 -10.45 -2.66
CA ALA A 43 2.84 -9.34 -3.07
C ALA A 43 4.34 -9.66 -2.90
N GLU A 44 4.74 -10.30 -1.79
CA GLU A 44 6.11 -10.77 -1.59
C GLU A 44 6.52 -11.80 -2.65
N ARG A 45 5.64 -12.76 -2.95
CA ARG A 45 5.88 -13.76 -4.00
C ARG A 45 6.10 -13.11 -5.38
N GLN A 46 5.27 -12.13 -5.73
CA GLN A 46 5.40 -11.40 -7.00
C GLN A 46 6.68 -10.56 -7.05
N LEU A 47 7.08 -9.98 -5.92
CA LEU A 47 8.30 -9.20 -5.82
C LEU A 47 9.54 -10.07 -6.00
N ASP A 48 9.54 -11.29 -5.45
CA ASP A 48 10.62 -12.26 -5.66
C ASP A 48 10.73 -12.70 -7.13
N VAL A 49 9.59 -12.99 -7.78
CA VAL A 49 9.54 -13.27 -9.22
C VAL A 49 10.11 -12.10 -10.03
N PHE A 50 9.70 -10.87 -9.72
CA PHE A 50 10.22 -9.67 -10.38
C PHE A 50 11.74 -9.52 -10.20
N VAL A 51 12.25 -9.69 -8.98
CA VAL A 51 13.70 -9.60 -8.71
C VAL A 51 14.47 -10.69 -9.44
N SER A 52 13.93 -11.92 -9.49
CA SER A 52 14.55 -13.03 -10.21
C SER A 52 14.63 -12.79 -11.72
N TRP A 53 13.61 -12.15 -12.29
CA TRP A 53 13.57 -11.71 -13.68
C TRP A 53 14.54 -10.55 -13.92
N ALA A 54 14.50 -9.50 -13.10
CA ALA A 54 15.36 -8.32 -13.26
C ALA A 54 16.86 -8.65 -13.19
N ARG A 55 17.23 -9.74 -12.51
CA ARG A 55 18.62 -10.21 -12.42
C ARG A 55 19.03 -11.14 -13.55
N ASN A 56 18.08 -11.75 -14.26
CA ASN A 56 18.33 -12.73 -15.29
C ASN A 56 17.21 -12.75 -16.32
N ASP A 57 17.50 -12.32 -17.55
CA ASP A 57 16.53 -12.31 -18.67
C ASP A 57 16.00 -13.71 -19.03
N ALA A 58 16.65 -14.80 -18.60
CA ALA A 58 16.11 -16.16 -18.77
C ALA A 58 14.92 -16.46 -17.82
N ASN A 59 14.73 -15.65 -16.78
CA ASN A 59 13.67 -15.81 -15.77
C ASN A 59 12.42 -14.97 -16.08
N VAL A 60 12.29 -14.42 -17.30
CA VAL A 60 11.07 -13.72 -17.72
C VAL A 60 9.87 -14.65 -17.53
N PRO A 61 8.84 -14.25 -16.74
CA PRO A 61 7.64 -15.06 -16.58
C PRO A 61 6.94 -15.23 -17.92
N GLN A 62 6.76 -16.47 -18.37
CA GLN A 62 5.97 -16.78 -19.57
C GLN A 62 4.49 -16.66 -19.23
N MET A 63 3.94 -15.46 -19.38
CA MET A 63 2.50 -15.25 -19.24
C MET A 63 1.81 -15.76 -20.50
N ALA A 64 0.93 -16.76 -20.35
CA ALA A 64 0.00 -17.11 -21.42
C ALA A 64 -0.86 -15.86 -21.73
N PRO A 65 -1.16 -15.57 -23.02
CA PRO A 65 -2.08 -14.50 -23.36
C PRO A 65 -3.37 -14.67 -22.57
N ARG A 66 -3.68 -13.70 -21.70
CA ARG A 66 -4.97 -13.68 -21.00
C ARG A 66 -6.04 -13.45 -22.07
N GLU A 67 -6.85 -14.46 -22.34
CA GLU A 67 -8.08 -14.29 -23.12
C GLU A 67 -8.98 -13.33 -22.33
N LEU A 68 -9.03 -12.07 -22.76
CA LEU A 68 -9.99 -11.11 -22.26
C LEU A 68 -11.34 -11.48 -22.87
N PRO A 69 -12.39 -11.74 -22.07
CA PRO A 69 -13.72 -11.97 -22.63
C PRO A 69 -14.12 -10.74 -23.43
N ALA A 70 -14.49 -10.94 -24.70
CA ALA A 70 -15.09 -9.90 -25.51
C ALA A 70 -16.40 -9.47 -24.82
N SER A 71 -16.44 -8.21 -24.38
CA SER A 71 -17.61 -7.56 -23.79
C SER A 71 -18.77 -7.48 -24.78
#